data_AF-A0A0V0WLX1-F1
#
_entry.id   AF-A0A0V0WLX1-F1
#
_cell.length_a   1.000
_cell.length_b   1.000
_cell.length_c   1.000
_cell.angle_alpha   90.00
_cell.angle_beta   90.00
_cell.angle_gamma   90.00
#
_symmetry.space_group_name_H-M   'P 1'
#
loop_
_entity.id
_entity.type
_entity.pdbx_description
1 polymer ?
#
loop_
_entity_poly.entity_id
_entity_poly.type
_entity_poly.pdbx_seq_one_letter_code
_entity_poly.pdbx_strand_id
1 'polypeptide(L)'
;MRENGCKRWSMGLKFVQWQINVSVHETTGQSPFKVTFGEEPRIGLESYILPKSLVDAAKTEELIEEFFTSHEANNEDSLNRDGKNYDENESSIMKHLPETFIKARKEAALGQTRAAAKMTRRTKKMLIPLKIGQNCTVTVPDVDRGPADPKNFLVVVMAECEGLYTVGCREGKLASKFTAADLQVISENILSIDEVPDTEIPLRTAVTKATGGQGYVKCMCLSGCSSGRCSCSRKRVLCNSRCHPGKSCNNI
;
A
#
# COMPACT_ATOMS: atom_id res chain seq x y z
N MET A 1 2.67 -22.87 29.06
CA MET A 1 3.15 -21.65 29.77
C MET A 1 2.22 -21.23 30.91
N ARG A 2 0.88 -21.18 30.73
CA ARG A 2 -0.07 -20.98 31.83
C ARG A 2 -0.10 -22.14 32.84
N GLU A 3 0.03 -23.37 32.36
CA GLU A 3 -0.06 -24.58 33.20
C GLU A 3 1.16 -24.83 34.09
N ASN A 4 2.35 -24.32 33.73
CA ASN A 4 3.60 -24.63 34.42
C ASN A 4 4.12 -23.48 35.32
N GLY A 5 3.39 -22.38 35.48
CA GLY A 5 3.81 -21.22 36.30
C GLY A 5 5.14 -20.57 35.89
N CYS A 6 5.70 -20.93 34.73
CA CYS A 6 7.07 -20.60 34.34
C CYS A 6 7.15 -19.19 33.72
N LYS A 7 7.99 -18.33 34.31
CA LYS A 7 8.24 -16.94 33.85
C LYS A 7 9.33 -16.83 32.76
N ARG A 8 9.89 -17.95 32.30
CA ARG A 8 10.96 -18.00 31.29
C ARG A 8 10.40 -17.82 29.86
N TRP A 9 9.81 -16.65 29.59
CA TRP A 9 9.28 -16.28 28.28
C TRP A 9 10.31 -16.40 27.15
N SER A 10 11.59 -16.19 27.47
CA SER A 10 12.71 -16.32 26.53
C SER A 10 12.83 -17.72 25.92
N MET A 11 12.49 -18.78 26.68
CA MET A 11 12.43 -20.14 26.16
C MET A 11 11.18 -20.35 25.30
N GLY A 12 10.05 -19.79 25.73
CA GLY A 12 8.79 -19.85 24.97
C GLY A 12 8.83 -19.16 23.62
N LEU A 13 9.63 -18.10 23.49
CA LEU A 13 9.76 -17.33 22.25
C LEU A 13 10.15 -18.21 21.05
N LYS A 14 11.03 -19.20 21.27
CA LYS A 14 11.46 -20.13 20.22
C LYS A 14 10.28 -20.95 19.67
N PHE A 15 9.39 -21.42 20.55
CA PHE A 15 8.20 -22.17 20.17
C PHE A 15 7.17 -21.30 19.46
N VAL A 16 6.96 -20.06 19.93
CA VAL A 16 6.06 -19.10 19.29
C VAL A 16 6.56 -18.75 17.88
N GLN A 17 7.86 -18.46 17.75
CA GLN A 17 8.48 -18.16 16.46
C GLN A 17 8.35 -19.34 15.49
N TRP A 18 8.59 -20.57 15.97
CA TRP A 18 8.39 -21.78 15.19
C TRP A 18 6.94 -21.90 14.72
N GLN A 19 5.98 -21.78 15.65
CA GLN A 19 4.56 -21.90 15.35
C GLN A 19 4.09 -20.86 14.32
N ILE A 20 4.57 -19.62 14.40
CA ILE A 20 4.31 -18.58 13.40
C ILE A 20 4.88 -18.99 12.04
N ASN A 21 6.11 -19.49 12.00
CA ASN A 21 6.79 -19.82 10.74
C ASN A 21 6.23 -21.06 10.04
N VAL A 22 5.64 -22.02 10.77
CA VAL A 22 5.04 -23.22 10.19
C VAL A 22 3.54 -23.10 9.90
N SER A 23 2.88 -22.10 10.46
CA SER A 23 1.46 -21.86 10.22
C SER A 23 1.21 -21.40 8.79
N VAL A 24 0.24 -22.02 8.11
CA VAL A 24 -0.17 -21.65 6.76
C VAL A 24 -0.98 -20.37 6.80
N HIS A 25 -0.61 -19.38 5.98
CA HIS A 25 -1.35 -18.13 5.89
C HIS A 25 -2.49 -18.24 4.87
N GLU A 26 -3.72 -17.89 5.25
CA GLU A 26 -4.94 -18.06 4.45
C GLU A 26 -4.83 -17.44 3.04
N THR A 27 -4.21 -16.27 2.93
CA THR A 27 -4.07 -15.57 1.63
C THR A 27 -3.10 -16.25 0.68
N THR A 28 -1.97 -16.77 1.19
CA THR A 28 -0.90 -17.31 0.34
C THR A 28 -1.02 -18.81 0.18
N GLY A 29 -1.74 -19.50 1.07
CA GLY A 29 -1.81 -20.97 1.12
C GLY A 29 -0.48 -21.63 1.49
N GLN A 30 0.52 -20.84 1.93
CA GLN A 30 1.87 -21.31 2.25
C GLN A 30 2.30 -20.80 3.62
N SER A 31 3.16 -21.54 4.31
CA SER A 31 3.79 -21.10 5.55
C SER A 31 5.04 -20.24 5.28
N PRO A 32 5.38 -19.28 6.16
CA PRO A 32 6.62 -18.51 6.02
C PRO A 32 7.87 -19.38 5.87
N PHE A 33 7.93 -20.52 6.58
CA PHE A 33 9.01 -21.50 6.46
C PHE A 33 9.12 -22.08 5.05
N LYS A 34 8.00 -22.53 4.47
CA LYS A 34 7.99 -23.11 3.12
C LYS A 34 8.33 -22.09 2.04
N VAL A 35 7.94 -20.83 2.22
CA VAL A 35 8.29 -19.74 1.30
C VAL A 35 9.76 -19.33 1.39
N THR A 36 10.40 -19.54 2.54
CA THR A 36 11.81 -19.18 2.77
C THR A 36 12.78 -20.32 2.46
N PHE A 37 12.41 -21.57 2.74
CA PHE A 37 13.28 -22.72 2.58
C PHE A 37 12.87 -23.66 1.43
N GLY A 38 11.70 -23.46 0.81
CA GLY A 38 11.21 -24.30 -0.30
C GLY A 38 10.70 -25.69 0.12
N GLU A 39 10.94 -26.09 1.37
CA GLU A 39 10.52 -27.37 1.94
C GLU A 39 9.51 -27.19 3.08
N GLU A 40 8.77 -28.25 3.38
CA GLU A 40 7.95 -28.27 4.58
C GLU A 40 8.80 -28.42 5.84
N PRO A 41 8.41 -27.77 6.94
CA PRO A 41 9.12 -27.89 8.20
C PRO A 41 9.08 -29.35 8.65
N ARG A 42 10.27 -29.95 8.81
CA ARG A 42 10.40 -31.31 9.34
C ARG A 42 10.14 -31.29 10.84
N ILE A 43 9.30 -32.20 11.33
CA ILE A 43 8.84 -32.24 12.72
C ILE A 43 9.30 -33.56 13.35
N GLY A 44 9.71 -33.54 14.62
CA GLY A 44 10.10 -34.75 15.34
C GLY A 44 11.40 -35.35 14.83
N LEU A 45 11.47 -36.68 14.71
CA LEU A 45 12.69 -37.39 14.31
C LEU A 45 13.14 -37.07 12.87
N GLU A 46 12.22 -36.61 12.01
CA GLU A 46 12.53 -36.18 10.65
C GLU A 46 13.37 -34.89 10.59
N SER A 47 13.39 -34.10 11.68
CA SER A 47 14.22 -32.91 11.79
C SER A 47 15.70 -33.23 12.06
N TYR A 48 15.99 -34.45 12.54
CA TYR A 48 17.34 -34.92 12.80
C TYR A 48 17.88 -35.64 11.57
N ILE A 49 19.04 -35.22 11.08
CA ILE A 49 19.80 -36.00 10.08
C ILE A 49 20.45 -37.16 10.86
N LEU A 50 19.73 -38.27 11.00
CA LEU A 50 20.29 -39.48 11.58
C LEU A 50 21.40 -40.00 10.65
N PRO A 51 22.62 -40.25 11.17
CA PRO A 51 23.68 -40.86 10.39
C PRO A 51 23.18 -42.16 9.75
N LYS A 52 23.45 -42.35 8.46
CA LYS A 52 23.01 -43.56 7.73
C LYS A 52 23.51 -44.83 8.41
N SER A 53 24.70 -44.81 9.01
CA SER A 53 25.26 -45.90 9.81
C SER A 53 24.37 -46.32 10.99
N LEU A 54 23.71 -45.37 11.64
CA LEU A 54 22.84 -45.61 12.80
C LEU A 54 21.48 -46.13 12.35
N VAL A 55 20.98 -45.66 11.21
CA VAL A 55 19.76 -46.16 10.57
C VAL A 55 19.96 -47.58 10.02
N ASP A 56 21.16 -47.87 9.48
CA ASP A 56 21.53 -49.19 8.97
C ASP A 56 21.79 -50.20 10.09
N ALA A 57 22.40 -49.78 11.20
CA ALA A 57 22.60 -50.62 12.39
C ALA A 57 21.28 -50.95 13.12
N ALA A 58 20.28 -50.07 13.04
CA ALA A 58 18.97 -50.29 13.66
C ALA A 58 18.06 -51.28 12.88
N LYS A 59 18.56 -51.95 11.83
CA LYS A 59 17.79 -52.88 11.00
C LYS A 59 17.57 -54.26 11.66
N THR A 60 18.44 -54.68 12.57
CA THR A 60 18.30 -55.94 13.31
C THR A 60 18.79 -55.78 14.75
N GLU A 61 18.14 -56.45 15.71
CA GLU A 61 18.42 -56.32 17.16
C GLU A 61 19.86 -56.70 17.54
N GLU A 62 20.44 -57.67 16.82
CA GLU A 62 21.83 -58.13 17.02
C GLU A 62 22.88 -57.06 16.67
N LEU A 63 22.64 -56.26 15.61
CA LEU A 63 23.54 -55.18 15.19
C LEU A 63 23.49 -53.99 16.15
N ILE A 64 22.39 -53.83 16.88
CA ILE A 64 22.23 -52.80 17.90
C ILE A 64 23.08 -53.15 19.12
N GLU A 65 23.02 -54.39 19.60
CA GLU A 65 23.83 -54.85 20.75
C GLU A 65 25.34 -54.81 20.47
N GLU A 66 25.76 -55.17 19.25
CA GLU A 66 27.16 -55.10 18.82
C GLU A 66 27.68 -53.65 18.73
N PHE A 67 26.81 -52.69 18.36
CA PHE A 67 27.15 -51.27 18.35
C PHE A 67 27.29 -50.68 19.76
N PHE A 68 26.43 -51.07 20.71
CA PHE A 68 26.55 -50.61 22.10
C PHE A 68 27.78 -51.18 22.80
N THR A 69 28.09 -52.47 22.60
CA THR A 69 29.29 -53.11 23.17
C THR A 69 30.59 -52.54 22.61
N SER A 70 30.65 -52.19 21.32
CA SER A 70 31.82 -51.52 20.72
C SER A 70 32.00 -50.06 21.17
N HIS A 71 30.93 -49.39 21.64
CA HIS A 71 31.02 -48.02 22.15
C HIS A 71 31.45 -47.97 23.63
N GLU A 72 31.04 -48.93 24.46
CA GLU A 72 31.49 -49.03 25.85
C GLU A 72 32.99 -49.35 25.98
N ALA A 73 33.57 -50.07 25.02
CA ALA A 73 35.00 -50.38 24.99
C ALA A 73 35.92 -49.21 24.61
N ASN A 74 35.38 -48.09 24.10
CA ASN A 74 36.15 -46.94 23.60
C ASN A 74 36.09 -45.70 24.52
N ASN A 75 35.48 -45.80 25.71
CA ASN A 75 35.28 -44.67 26.63
C ASN A 75 36.48 -44.37 27.56
N GLU A 76 37.69 -44.82 27.22
CA GLU A 76 38.92 -44.41 27.91
C GLU A 76 40.04 -43.98 26.95
N ASP A 77 39.74 -43.30 25.84
CA ASP A 77 40.67 -42.27 25.32
C ASP A 77 40.06 -41.46 24.17
N SER A 78 40.58 -40.25 23.97
CA SER A 78 40.33 -39.34 22.84
C SER A 78 39.12 -38.39 22.90
N LEU A 79 39.31 -37.34 23.68
CA LEU A 79 39.00 -35.99 23.18
C LEU A 79 39.91 -35.72 21.96
N ASN A 80 39.29 -35.41 20.81
CA ASN A 80 39.83 -34.86 19.55
C ASN A 80 40.07 -35.84 18.38
N ARG A 81 39.15 -35.76 17.39
CA ARG A 81 39.24 -35.95 15.92
C ARG A 81 38.05 -36.77 15.43
N ASP A 82 37.44 -36.57 14.26
CA ASP A 82 37.77 -35.77 13.09
C ASP A 82 36.44 -35.45 12.41
N GLY A 83 36.24 -34.18 12.03
CA GLY A 83 35.23 -33.86 11.05
C GLY A 83 35.65 -34.44 9.71
N LYS A 84 34.78 -35.26 9.09
CA LYS A 84 34.60 -35.46 7.64
C LYS A 84 33.69 -36.66 7.38
N ASN A 85 32.42 -36.39 7.11
CA ASN A 85 31.68 -36.96 5.97
C ASN A 85 30.31 -36.24 5.83
N TYR A 86 30.32 -35.04 5.25
CA TYR A 86 29.10 -34.30 4.89
C TYR A 86 29.11 -33.75 3.46
N ASP A 87 30.13 -34.04 2.65
CA ASP A 87 30.33 -33.35 1.37
C ASP A 87 29.50 -33.93 0.19
N GLU A 88 29.23 -35.23 0.15
CA GLU A 88 28.60 -35.82 -1.04
C GLU A 88 27.09 -35.53 -1.14
N ASN A 89 26.41 -35.35 0.00
CA ASN A 89 24.97 -35.09 0.02
C ASN A 89 24.64 -33.59 -0.14
N GLU A 90 25.55 -32.66 0.19
CA GLU A 90 25.33 -31.22 0.01
C GLU A 90 25.27 -30.80 -1.47
N SER A 91 26.03 -31.47 -2.34
CA SER A 91 26.13 -31.10 -3.76
C SER A 91 24.85 -31.34 -4.57
N SER A 92 24.05 -32.34 -4.20
CA SER A 92 22.72 -32.61 -4.79
C SER A 92 21.62 -31.76 -4.16
N ILE A 93 21.73 -31.44 -2.86
CA ILE A 93 20.75 -30.59 -2.15
C ILE A 93 20.80 -29.14 -2.64
N MET A 94 22.00 -28.60 -2.92
CA MET A 94 22.20 -27.23 -3.42
C MET A 94 21.57 -26.94 -4.79
N LYS A 95 21.36 -27.96 -5.64
CA LYS A 95 20.82 -27.79 -7.00
C LYS A 95 19.29 -27.83 -7.06
N HIS A 96 18.63 -28.50 -6.12
CA HIS A 96 17.16 -28.63 -6.06
C HIS A 96 16.47 -27.57 -5.20
N LEU A 97 17.21 -26.94 -4.27
CA LEU A 97 16.73 -25.85 -3.41
C LEU A 97 16.21 -24.60 -4.15
N PRO A 98 16.75 -24.19 -5.33
CA PRO A 98 16.27 -23.02 -6.05
C PRO A 98 14.86 -23.23 -6.64
N GLU A 99 14.56 -24.41 -7.18
CA GLU A 99 13.31 -24.65 -7.93
C GLU A 99 12.09 -24.73 -7.00
N THR A 100 12.22 -25.45 -5.88
CA THR A 100 11.16 -25.61 -4.88
C THR A 100 10.80 -24.26 -4.23
N PHE A 101 11.81 -23.46 -3.92
CA PHE A 101 11.65 -22.11 -3.39
C PHE A 101 10.98 -21.16 -4.39
N ILE A 102 11.39 -21.17 -5.65
CA ILE A 102 10.76 -20.36 -6.70
C ILE A 102 9.29 -20.76 -6.87
N LYS A 103 8.97 -22.05 -6.82
CA LYS A 103 7.59 -22.55 -6.89
C LYS A 103 6.75 -22.05 -5.71
N ALA A 104 7.23 -22.22 -4.47
CA ALA A 104 6.51 -21.78 -3.27
C ALA A 104 6.24 -20.26 -3.29
N ARG A 105 7.20 -19.46 -3.76
CA ARG A 105 7.04 -18.01 -3.91
C ARG A 105 6.04 -17.62 -5.00
N LYS A 106 6.07 -18.31 -6.15
CA LYS A 106 5.08 -18.10 -7.23
C LYS A 106 3.66 -18.41 -6.75
N GLU A 107 3.47 -19.51 -6.03
CA GLU A 107 2.17 -19.88 -5.47
C GLU A 107 1.68 -18.86 -4.43
N ALA A 108 2.56 -18.40 -3.53
CA ALA A 108 2.23 -17.35 -2.57
C ALA A 108 1.84 -16.04 -3.26
N ALA A 109 2.58 -15.65 -4.31
CA ALA A 109 2.26 -14.45 -5.11
C ALA A 109 0.90 -14.59 -5.82
N LEU A 110 0.58 -15.76 -6.36
CA LEU A 110 -0.75 -16.04 -6.93
C LEU A 110 -1.86 -15.94 -5.87
N GLY A 111 -1.60 -16.37 -4.63
CA GLY A 111 -2.53 -16.19 -3.51
C GLY A 111 -2.81 -14.71 -3.20
N GLN A 112 -1.75 -13.90 -3.16
CA GLN A 112 -1.85 -12.45 -2.96
C GLN A 112 -2.63 -11.75 -4.08
N THR A 113 -2.37 -12.09 -5.35
CA THR A 113 -3.12 -11.50 -6.47
C THR A 113 -4.60 -11.88 -6.44
N ARG A 114 -4.93 -13.12 -6.06
CA ARG A 114 -6.33 -13.55 -5.86
C ARG A 114 -7.01 -12.77 -4.73
N ALA A 115 -6.34 -12.58 -3.60
CA ALA A 115 -6.88 -11.80 -2.49
C ALA A 115 -7.09 -10.33 -2.88
N ALA A 116 -6.13 -9.71 -3.58
CA ALA A 116 -6.28 -8.37 -4.12
C ALA A 116 -7.48 -8.27 -5.08
N ALA A 117 -7.62 -9.21 -6.02
CA ALA A 117 -8.77 -9.26 -6.93
C ALA A 117 -10.11 -9.44 -6.18
N LYS A 118 -10.14 -10.26 -5.12
CA LYS A 118 -11.32 -10.43 -4.25
C LYS A 118 -11.68 -9.13 -3.54
N MET A 119 -10.70 -8.37 -3.07
CA MET A 119 -10.92 -7.04 -2.47
C MET A 119 -11.50 -6.08 -3.51
N THR A 120 -10.87 -5.96 -4.70
CA THR A 120 -11.36 -5.09 -5.79
C THR A 120 -12.79 -5.44 -6.21
N ARG A 121 -13.13 -6.73 -6.32
CA ARG A 121 -14.49 -7.18 -6.65
C ARG A 121 -15.51 -6.79 -5.58
N ARG A 122 -15.16 -6.87 -4.30
CA ARG A 122 -16.03 -6.43 -3.20
C ARG A 122 -16.28 -4.93 -3.25
N THR A 123 -15.22 -4.14 -3.45
CA THR A 123 -15.33 -2.67 -3.58
C THR A 123 -16.20 -2.28 -4.78
N LYS A 124 -15.97 -2.87 -5.96
CA LYS A 124 -16.76 -2.61 -7.17
C LYS A 124 -18.26 -2.93 -7.01
N LYS A 125 -18.63 -3.87 -6.15
CA LYS A 125 -20.05 -4.16 -5.85
C LYS A 125 -20.73 -3.09 -4.99
N MET A 126 -19.97 -2.37 -4.18
CA MET A 126 -20.52 -1.34 -3.28
C MET A 126 -20.58 0.04 -3.93
N LEU A 127 -19.76 0.28 -4.95
CA LEU A 127 -19.76 1.54 -5.69
C LEU A 127 -20.88 1.54 -6.72
N ILE A 128 -21.75 2.55 -6.67
CA ILE A 128 -22.74 2.81 -7.71
C ILE A 128 -21.98 3.48 -8.88
N PRO A 129 -21.93 2.87 -10.07
CA PRO A 129 -21.23 3.45 -11.19
C PRO A 129 -21.94 4.73 -11.66
N LEU A 130 -21.14 5.78 -11.89
CA LEU A 130 -21.62 7.06 -12.39
C LEU A 130 -21.70 7.01 -13.92
N LYS A 131 -22.73 7.63 -14.49
CA LYS A 131 -22.88 7.74 -15.95
C LYS A 131 -22.10 8.94 -16.46
N ILE A 132 -21.56 8.82 -17.67
CA ILE A 132 -20.96 9.96 -18.39
C ILE A 132 -22.06 11.01 -18.63
N GLY A 133 -21.75 12.28 -18.38
CA GLY A 133 -22.69 13.40 -18.43
C GLY A 133 -23.52 13.59 -17.18
N GLN A 134 -23.29 12.81 -16.12
CA GLN A 134 -23.99 12.97 -14.86
C GLN A 134 -23.40 14.12 -14.04
N ASN A 135 -24.26 14.98 -13.53
CA ASN A 135 -23.88 16.08 -12.64
C ASN A 135 -23.58 15.53 -11.25
N CYS A 136 -22.46 15.97 -10.71
CA CYS A 136 -21.98 15.59 -9.39
C CYS A 136 -21.46 16.82 -8.67
N THR A 137 -21.26 16.71 -7.35
CA THR A 137 -20.45 17.66 -6.60
C THR A 137 -19.20 17.00 -6.07
N VAL A 138 -18.11 17.77 -6.09
CA VAL A 138 -16.84 17.43 -5.44
C VAL A 138 -16.73 18.26 -4.16
N THR A 139 -16.39 17.63 -3.05
CA THR A 139 -16.12 18.37 -1.80
C THR A 139 -14.76 19.05 -1.93
N VAL A 140 -14.73 20.37 -1.75
CA VAL A 140 -13.49 21.16 -1.78
C VAL A 140 -12.80 21.05 -0.41
N PRO A 141 -11.52 20.63 -0.35
CA PRO A 141 -10.76 20.60 0.89
C PRO A 141 -10.66 21.99 1.52
N ASP A 142 -10.66 22.07 2.86
CA ASP A 142 -10.59 23.36 3.55
C ASP A 142 -9.34 24.19 3.21
N VAL A 143 -8.23 23.54 2.88
CA VAL A 143 -6.98 24.20 2.45
C VAL A 143 -7.14 24.93 1.11
N ASP A 144 -8.04 24.45 0.25
CA ASP A 144 -8.31 24.99 -1.08
C ASP A 144 -9.54 25.91 -1.08
N ARG A 145 -10.23 26.04 0.05
CA ARG A 145 -11.51 26.73 0.18
C ARG A 145 -11.33 28.14 0.75
N GLY A 146 -11.67 29.14 -0.05
CA GLY A 146 -11.85 30.52 0.38
C GLY A 146 -13.11 30.72 1.25
N PRO A 147 -13.19 31.83 2.01
CA PRO A 147 -14.38 32.12 2.83
C PRO A 147 -15.68 32.25 2.02
N ALA A 148 -15.59 32.67 0.76
CA ALA A 148 -16.72 32.79 -0.16
C ALA A 148 -16.93 31.53 -1.02
N ASP A 149 -16.05 30.54 -0.90
CA ASP A 149 -16.06 29.38 -1.78
C ASP A 149 -17.04 28.31 -1.26
N PRO A 150 -17.83 27.70 -2.16
CA PRO A 150 -18.75 26.65 -1.76
C PRO A 150 -17.99 25.43 -1.28
N LYS A 151 -18.54 24.74 -0.26
CA LYS A 151 -18.00 23.46 0.22
C LYS A 151 -18.11 22.36 -0.84
N ASN A 152 -19.22 22.36 -1.59
CA ASN A 152 -19.51 21.39 -2.63
C ASN A 152 -19.49 22.09 -3.98
N PHE A 153 -18.52 21.73 -4.83
CA PHE A 153 -18.31 22.36 -6.13
C PHE A 153 -18.97 21.53 -7.24
N LEU A 154 -19.74 22.19 -8.11
CA LEU A 154 -20.48 21.54 -9.19
C LEU A 154 -19.53 21.08 -10.31
N VAL A 155 -19.66 19.81 -10.69
CA VAL A 155 -18.90 19.20 -11.79
C VAL A 155 -19.78 18.25 -12.62
N VAL A 156 -19.35 17.93 -13.82
CA VAL A 156 -19.96 16.91 -14.69
C VAL A 156 -18.95 15.80 -14.98
N VAL A 157 -19.41 14.55 -14.98
CA VAL A 157 -18.56 13.40 -15.33
C VAL A 157 -18.29 13.39 -16.83
N MET A 158 -17.03 13.46 -17.25
CA MET A 158 -16.64 13.47 -18.66
C MET A 158 -16.16 12.11 -19.16
N ALA A 159 -15.40 11.39 -18.35
CA ALA A 159 -14.82 10.11 -18.73
C ALA A 159 -14.58 9.22 -17.50
N GLU A 160 -14.61 7.91 -17.71
CA GLU A 160 -14.24 6.90 -16.71
C GLU A 160 -13.06 6.08 -17.25
N CYS A 161 -12.02 5.92 -16.42
CA CYS A 161 -10.88 5.04 -16.69
C CYS A 161 -10.56 4.23 -15.44
N GLU A 162 -10.69 2.90 -15.51
CA GLU A 162 -10.33 1.97 -14.42
C GLU A 162 -11.00 2.26 -13.05
N GLY A 163 -12.21 2.83 -13.04
CA GLY A 163 -12.94 3.21 -11.83
C GLY A 163 -12.56 4.58 -11.27
N LEU A 164 -11.73 5.34 -11.99
CA LEU A 164 -11.46 6.74 -11.75
C LEU A 164 -12.19 7.60 -12.79
N TYR A 165 -12.84 8.65 -12.31
CA TYR A 165 -13.63 9.58 -13.08
C TYR A 165 -12.84 10.85 -13.33
N THR A 166 -12.87 11.29 -14.58
CA THR A 166 -12.44 12.62 -14.96
C THR A 166 -13.65 13.51 -15.02
N VAL A 167 -13.59 14.66 -14.35
CA VAL A 167 -14.72 15.56 -14.21
C VAL A 167 -14.40 16.95 -14.77
N GLY A 168 -15.42 17.61 -15.27
CA GLY A 168 -15.34 18.94 -15.87
C GLY A 168 -16.18 19.95 -15.09
N CYS A 169 -15.79 21.21 -15.16
CA CYS A 169 -16.58 22.35 -14.70
C CYS A 169 -16.61 23.43 -15.79
N ARG A 170 -17.42 24.47 -15.62
CA ARG A 170 -17.51 25.58 -16.60
C ARG A 170 -16.17 26.25 -16.90
N GLU A 171 -15.26 26.24 -15.95
CA GLU A 171 -13.95 26.87 -16.09
C GLU A 171 -12.93 26.00 -16.85
N GLY A 172 -13.21 24.70 -16.99
CA GLY A 172 -12.32 23.73 -17.61
C GLY A 172 -12.40 22.34 -16.98
N LYS A 173 -11.56 21.44 -17.48
CA LYS A 173 -11.45 20.05 -17.06
C LYS A 173 -10.55 19.93 -15.84
N LEU A 174 -10.95 19.17 -14.82
CA LEU A 174 -10.10 18.97 -13.64
C LEU A 174 -8.96 18.01 -13.96
N ALA A 175 -7.74 18.41 -13.63
CA ALA A 175 -6.54 17.59 -13.80
C ALA A 175 -6.50 16.37 -12.85
N SER A 176 -7.14 16.51 -11.68
CA SER A 176 -7.27 15.42 -10.70
C SER A 176 -8.36 14.45 -11.12
N LYS A 177 -8.11 13.16 -10.89
CA LYS A 177 -9.11 12.09 -11.07
C LYS A 177 -9.77 11.77 -9.74
N PHE A 178 -11.03 11.38 -9.78
CA PHE A 178 -11.87 11.16 -8.60
C PHE A 178 -12.42 9.74 -8.58
N THR A 179 -12.60 9.17 -7.39
CA THR A 179 -13.37 7.92 -7.25
C THR A 179 -14.86 8.25 -7.19
N ALA A 180 -15.74 7.26 -7.42
CA ALA A 180 -17.18 7.46 -7.22
C ALA A 180 -17.55 7.87 -5.78
N ALA A 181 -16.71 7.56 -4.79
CA ALA A 181 -16.94 7.95 -3.40
C ALA A 181 -16.66 9.45 -3.13
N ASP A 182 -15.81 10.07 -3.95
CA ASP A 182 -15.48 11.49 -3.85
C ASP A 182 -16.56 12.39 -4.51
N LEU A 183 -17.48 11.76 -5.26
CA LEU A 183 -18.49 12.42 -6.08
C LEU A 183 -19.89 12.18 -5.51
N GLN A 184 -20.60 13.26 -5.19
CA GLN A 184 -22.00 13.18 -4.78
C GLN A 184 -22.91 13.52 -5.97
N VAL A 185 -23.73 12.55 -6.40
CA VAL A 185 -24.65 12.69 -7.53
C VAL A 185 -25.70 13.77 -7.28
N ILE A 186 -25.96 14.59 -8.31
CA ILE A 186 -27.11 15.48 -8.41
C ILE A 186 -28.08 14.91 -9.45
N SER A 187 -29.37 14.92 -9.15
CA SER A 187 -30.42 14.45 -10.06
C SER A 187 -30.74 15.43 -11.19
N GLU A 188 -30.50 16.71 -10.99
CA GLU A 188 -30.74 17.76 -11.98
C GLU A 188 -29.57 17.93 -12.96
N ASN A 189 -29.91 18.20 -14.22
CA ASN A 189 -28.93 18.55 -15.24
C ASN A 189 -28.70 20.06 -15.25
N ILE A 190 -27.66 20.50 -14.55
CA ILE A 190 -27.31 21.93 -14.34
C ILE A 190 -26.20 22.38 -15.29
N LEU A 191 -25.42 21.42 -15.80
CA LEU A 191 -24.21 21.63 -16.60
C LEU A 191 -24.11 20.53 -17.64
N SER A 192 -24.09 20.92 -18.92
CA SER A 192 -23.87 20.01 -20.05
C SER A 192 -22.38 19.72 -20.26
N ILE A 193 -22.06 18.60 -20.92
CA ILE A 193 -20.66 18.26 -21.26
C ILE A 193 -20.08 19.28 -22.25
N ASP A 194 -20.89 19.79 -23.17
CA ASP A 194 -20.46 20.71 -24.23
C ASP A 194 -20.07 22.10 -23.69
N GLU A 195 -20.56 22.47 -22.49
CA GLU A 195 -20.19 23.72 -21.81
C GLU A 195 -18.81 23.68 -21.14
N VAL A 196 -18.14 22.52 -21.11
CA VAL A 196 -16.85 22.35 -20.44
C VAL A 196 -15.69 22.63 -21.41
N PRO A 197 -14.81 23.61 -21.13
CA PRO A 197 -13.60 23.81 -21.90
C PRO A 197 -12.62 22.64 -21.73
N ASP A 198 -11.91 22.27 -22.82
CA ASP A 198 -10.86 21.22 -22.79
C ASP A 198 -9.59 21.61 -22.04
N THR A 199 -9.52 22.84 -21.50
CA THR A 199 -8.35 23.29 -20.73
C THR A 199 -8.26 22.58 -19.40
N GLU A 200 -7.14 21.92 -19.13
CA GLU A 200 -6.89 21.28 -17.84
C GLU A 200 -6.54 22.32 -16.76
N ILE A 201 -7.22 22.25 -15.62
CA ILE A 201 -7.00 23.12 -14.46
C ILE A 201 -7.09 22.33 -13.15
N PRO A 202 -6.33 22.72 -12.11
CA PRO A 202 -6.46 22.12 -10.79
C PRO A 202 -7.73 22.62 -10.08
N LEU A 203 -8.25 21.81 -9.15
CA LEU A 203 -9.50 22.09 -8.41
C LEU A 203 -9.51 23.48 -7.77
N ARG A 204 -8.42 23.86 -7.07
CA ARG A 204 -8.28 25.18 -6.45
C ARG A 204 -8.48 26.33 -7.46
N THR A 205 -7.89 26.21 -8.65
CA THR A 205 -8.01 27.24 -9.69
C THR A 205 -9.42 27.29 -10.26
N ALA A 206 -10.05 26.14 -10.47
CA ALA A 206 -11.44 26.08 -10.92
C ALA A 206 -12.39 26.75 -9.91
N VAL A 207 -12.25 26.42 -8.62
CA VAL A 207 -13.03 27.04 -7.53
C VAL A 207 -12.79 28.55 -7.48
N THR A 208 -11.53 28.96 -7.47
CA THR A 208 -11.12 30.38 -7.42
C THR A 208 -11.68 31.17 -8.61
N LYS A 209 -11.67 30.60 -9.83
CA LYS A 209 -12.24 31.28 -11.00
C LYS A 209 -13.76 31.40 -10.90
N ALA A 210 -14.44 30.34 -10.47
CA ALA A 210 -15.89 30.33 -10.34
C ALA A 210 -16.42 31.30 -9.26
N THR A 211 -15.68 31.49 -8.16
CA THR A 211 -16.08 32.35 -7.03
C THR A 211 -15.46 33.75 -7.08
N GLY A 212 -14.51 33.98 -8.00
CA GLY A 212 -13.69 35.19 -8.03
C GLY A 212 -12.52 35.18 -7.04
N GLY A 213 -12.34 34.10 -6.25
CA GLY A 213 -11.19 33.83 -5.40
C GLY A 213 -11.20 34.49 -4.02
N GLN A 214 -10.21 34.13 -3.20
CA GLN A 214 -10.02 34.76 -1.88
C GLN A 214 -9.64 36.23 -2.04
N GLY A 215 -10.63 37.09 -1.80
CA GLY A 215 -10.39 38.43 -1.30
C GLY A 215 -10.11 39.48 -2.37
N TYR A 216 -10.65 40.65 -2.09
CA TYR A 216 -10.35 41.88 -2.79
C TYR A 216 -8.84 42.04 -2.99
N VAL A 217 -8.40 42.31 -4.21
CA VAL A 217 -7.00 42.65 -4.49
C VAL A 217 -6.72 43.99 -3.81
N LYS A 218 -5.97 43.94 -2.69
CA LYS A 218 -5.52 45.13 -1.97
C LYS A 218 -4.09 45.46 -2.40
N CYS A 219 -3.85 46.70 -2.84
CA CYS A 219 -2.49 47.20 -2.98
C CYS A 219 -1.97 47.72 -1.62
N MET A 220 -0.66 47.65 -1.43
CA MET A 220 0.00 48.28 -0.28
C MET A 220 0.52 49.70 -0.62
N CYS A 221 -0.05 50.34 -1.64
CA CYS A 221 0.33 51.70 -2.01
C CYS A 221 -0.20 52.70 -0.97
N LEU A 222 0.51 53.81 -0.77
CA LEU A 222 0.08 54.87 0.15
C LEU A 222 -0.98 55.79 -0.48
N SER A 223 -0.87 56.09 -1.77
CA SER A 223 -1.82 56.82 -2.63
C SER A 223 -1.35 56.74 -4.10
N GLY A 224 -2.16 57.18 -5.07
CA GLY A 224 -1.71 57.39 -6.46
C GLY A 224 -1.28 56.13 -7.22
N CYS A 225 -2.20 55.17 -7.40
CA CYS A 225 -1.93 53.85 -8.02
C CYS A 225 -1.74 53.83 -9.55
N SER A 226 -0.99 54.76 -10.13
CA SER A 226 -0.74 54.81 -11.58
C SER A 226 0.49 54.00 -12.04
N SER A 227 1.36 53.58 -11.11
CA SER A 227 2.60 52.87 -11.45
C SER A 227 2.43 51.35 -11.44
N GLY A 228 3.22 50.65 -12.26
CA GLY A 228 3.29 49.18 -12.29
C GLY A 228 3.75 48.52 -10.98
N ARG A 229 4.10 49.30 -9.95
CA ARG A 229 4.32 48.82 -8.57
C ARG A 229 3.02 48.52 -7.83
N CYS A 230 1.90 49.08 -8.26
CA CYS A 230 0.61 48.79 -7.67
C CYS A 230 0.14 47.38 -8.08
N SER A 231 -0.13 46.52 -7.10
CA SER A 231 -0.63 45.16 -7.32
C SER A 231 -1.98 45.13 -8.05
N CYS A 232 -2.85 46.11 -7.79
CA CYS A 232 -4.15 46.25 -8.46
C CYS A 232 -3.94 46.62 -9.93
N SER A 233 -3.17 47.67 -10.21
CA SER A 233 -2.85 48.11 -11.58
C SER A 233 -2.15 47.01 -12.39
N ARG A 234 -1.19 46.30 -11.78
CA ARG A 234 -0.47 45.18 -12.43
C ARG A 234 -1.39 44.01 -12.80
N LYS A 235 -2.40 43.73 -11.98
CA LYS A 235 -3.43 42.71 -12.25
C LYS A 235 -4.58 43.23 -13.12
N ARG A 236 -4.51 44.50 -13.57
CA ARG A 236 -5.58 45.19 -14.32
C ARG A 236 -6.92 45.23 -13.55
N VAL A 237 -6.85 45.39 -12.23
CA VAL A 237 -8.01 45.52 -11.34
C VAL A 237 -8.01 46.91 -10.70
N LEU A 238 -9.20 47.50 -10.56
CA LEU A 238 -9.40 48.81 -9.94
C LEU A 238 -9.17 48.75 -8.42
N CYS A 239 -8.63 49.83 -7.84
CA CYS A 239 -8.44 49.90 -6.39
C CYS A 239 -9.78 50.16 -5.71
N ASN A 240 -10.16 49.30 -4.78
CA ASN A 240 -11.34 49.53 -3.94
C ASN A 240 -11.03 50.48 -2.76
N SER A 241 -12.08 50.89 -2.06
CA SER A 241 -12.01 51.75 -0.86
C SER A 241 -11.19 51.15 0.30
N ARG A 242 -10.91 49.83 0.30
CA ARG A 242 -10.04 49.18 1.30
C ARG A 242 -8.55 49.30 0.99
N CYS A 243 -8.17 49.68 -0.24
CA CYS A 243 -6.77 50.00 -0.58
C CYS A 243 -6.33 51.31 0.07
N HIS A 244 -7.19 52.32 0.04
CA HIS A 244 -6.89 53.69 0.44
C HIS A 244 -8.05 54.31 1.23
N PRO A 245 -8.24 53.94 2.51
CA PRO A 245 -9.27 54.57 3.33
C PRO A 245 -8.98 56.08 3.46
N GLY A 246 -9.85 56.91 2.88
CA GLY A 246 -9.78 58.38 2.97
C GLY A 246 -8.69 59.06 2.13
N LYS A 247 -8.06 58.37 1.16
CA LYS A 247 -7.05 58.97 0.27
C LYS A 247 -7.42 58.83 -1.21
N SER A 248 -7.01 59.80 -2.03
CA SER A 248 -7.24 59.76 -3.47
C SER A 248 -6.40 58.69 -4.15
N CYS A 249 -7.01 58.03 -5.13
CA CYS A 249 -6.40 57.00 -5.96
C CYS A 249 -6.62 57.35 -7.43
N ASN A 250 -5.63 57.07 -8.27
CA ASN A 250 -5.71 57.30 -9.72
C ASN A 250 -6.04 56.01 -10.50
N ASN A 251 -6.20 54.88 -9.81
CA ASN A 251 -6.61 53.59 -10.37
C ASN A 251 -7.98 53.25 -9.78
N ILE A 252 -8.99 54.04 -10.17
CA ILE A 252 -10.41 53.90 -9.80
C ILE A 252 -11.16 53.43 -11.03
#